data_AF-A0A834VF77-F1
#
_entry.id   AF-A0A834VF77-F1
#
_cell.length_a   1.000
_cell.length_b   1.000
_cell.length_c   1.000
_cell.angle_alpha   90.00
_cell.angle_beta   90.00
_cell.angle_gamma   90.00
#
_symmetry.space_group_name_H-M   'P 1'
#
loop_
_entity.id
_entity.type
_entity.pdbx_description
1 polymer ?
#
loop_
_entity_poly.entity_id
_entity_poly.type
_entity_poly.pdbx_seq_one_letter_code
_entity_poly.pdbx_strand_id
1 'polypeptide(L)'
;MTFYHFVNCLLLTFGPPFILYRFSVLSEYDTIWKSAIGALAYLLTQTSKMIIIAGVFNVSTPLWEHLIDCVGMYYFLVYHQKASVVPVKILSIALGWTVAESVFTRFINLYLNARSLQFDWTSLISAIEANISLIQNICICALLWYWNRKSNKLYLVNIGAYFLFISFLQLNILHRIGALLVFSLITKIILRYDLHNLY
;
A
#
# COMPACT_ATOMS: atom_id res chain seq x y z
N MET A 1 -19.39 -25.82 1.88
CA MET A 1 -19.45 -24.47 2.50
C MET A 1 -18.08 -23.80 2.56
N THR A 2 -17.01 -24.51 2.92
CA THR A 2 -15.63 -23.99 3.00
C THR A 2 -15.11 -23.29 1.73
N PHE A 3 -15.30 -23.89 0.55
CA PHE A 3 -14.88 -23.30 -0.72
C PHE A 3 -15.57 -21.96 -1.02
N TYR A 4 -16.84 -21.81 -0.62
CA TYR A 4 -17.61 -20.57 -0.83
C TYR A 4 -17.03 -19.41 -0.01
N HIS A 5 -16.70 -19.65 1.26
CA HIS A 5 -16.07 -18.62 2.11
C HIS A 5 -14.69 -18.23 1.60
N PHE A 6 -13.90 -19.22 1.16
CA PHE A 6 -12.59 -18.95 0.57
C PHE A 6 -12.69 -18.06 -0.66
N VAL A 7 -13.56 -18.41 -1.61
CA VAL A 7 -13.76 -17.63 -2.84
C VAL A 7 -14.24 -16.22 -2.53
N ASN A 8 -15.17 -16.05 -1.57
CA ASN A 8 -15.65 -14.73 -1.19
C ASN A 8 -14.55 -13.86 -0.56
N CYS A 9 -13.75 -14.40 0.37
CA CYS A 9 -12.66 -13.64 0.97
C CYS A 9 -11.54 -13.33 -0.03
N LEU A 10 -11.27 -14.25 -0.95
CA LEU A 10 -10.32 -14.06 -2.05
C LEU A 10 -10.80 -12.96 -3.01
N LEU A 11 -12.07 -13.01 -3.41
CA LEU A 11 -12.69 -11.95 -4.23
C LEU A 11 -12.73 -10.61 -3.50
N LEU A 12 -12.96 -10.59 -2.19
CA LEU A 12 -12.98 -9.35 -1.41
C LEU A 12 -11.59 -8.72 -1.30
N THR A 13 -10.53 -9.54 -1.23
CA THR A 13 -9.13 -9.09 -1.12
C THR A 13 -8.55 -8.67 -2.48
N PHE A 14 -8.72 -9.51 -3.50
CA PHE A 14 -8.10 -9.29 -4.82
C PHE A 14 -9.04 -8.62 -5.84
N GLY A 15 -10.34 -8.54 -5.56
CA GLY A 15 -11.31 -7.91 -6.42
C GLY A 15 -11.02 -6.43 -6.65
N PRO A 16 -10.87 -5.58 -5.62
CA PRO A 16 -10.61 -4.17 -5.82
C PRO A 16 -9.27 -3.88 -6.55
N PRO A 17 -8.13 -4.51 -6.21
CA PRO A 17 -6.92 -4.40 -7.02
C PRO A 17 -7.11 -4.82 -8.49
N PHE A 18 -7.88 -5.88 -8.76
CA PHE A 18 -8.14 -6.38 -10.11
C PHE A 18 -9.01 -5.43 -10.94
N ILE A 19 -10.08 -4.91 -10.34
CA ILE A 19 -10.95 -3.89 -10.94
C ILE A 19 -10.10 -2.65 -11.24
N LEU A 20 -9.29 -2.21 -10.27
CA LEU A 20 -8.43 -1.04 -10.44
C LEU A 20 -7.43 -1.26 -11.59
N TYR A 21 -6.83 -2.45 -11.72
CA TYR A 21 -5.95 -2.76 -12.85
C TYR A 21 -6.68 -2.71 -14.20
N ARG A 22 -7.91 -3.26 -14.29
CA ARG A 22 -8.66 -3.35 -15.55
C ARG A 22 -9.21 -2.00 -16.02
N PHE A 23 -9.76 -1.21 -15.10
CA PHE A 23 -10.46 0.05 -15.40
C PHE A 23 -9.57 1.31 -15.30
N SER A 24 -8.34 1.17 -14.84
CA SER A 24 -7.38 2.29 -14.85
C SER A 24 -6.55 2.32 -16.12
N VAL A 25 -5.81 3.41 -16.30
CA VAL A 25 -4.85 3.66 -17.38
C VAL A 25 -3.78 2.54 -17.49
N LEU A 26 -3.66 1.63 -16.52
CA LEU A 26 -2.69 0.54 -16.58
C LEU A 26 -3.00 -0.51 -17.66
N SER A 27 -4.29 -0.73 -17.96
CA SER A 27 -4.68 -1.72 -18.96
C SER A 27 -4.33 -1.27 -20.39
N GLU A 28 -4.24 0.03 -20.63
CA GLU A 28 -3.89 0.61 -21.94
C GLU A 28 -2.39 0.47 -22.27
N TYR A 29 -1.53 0.49 -21.25
CA TYR A 29 -0.07 0.50 -21.43
C TYR A 29 0.59 -0.88 -21.22
N ASP A 30 -0.21 -1.96 -21.20
CA ASP A 30 0.20 -3.34 -20.92
C ASP A 30 1.25 -3.44 -19.79
N THR A 31 0.90 -2.88 -18.64
CA THR A 31 1.89 -2.59 -17.58
C THR A 31 2.04 -3.73 -16.58
N ILE A 32 1.71 -4.97 -16.96
CA ILE A 32 1.84 -6.13 -16.08
C ILE A 32 3.27 -6.23 -15.56
N TRP A 33 4.26 -6.05 -16.46
CA TRP A 33 5.67 -6.07 -16.08
C TRP A 33 6.04 -4.96 -15.07
N LYS A 34 5.51 -3.75 -15.26
CA LYS A 34 5.76 -2.61 -14.34
C LYS A 34 5.15 -2.84 -12.96
N SER A 35 3.98 -3.48 -12.91
CA SER A 35 3.36 -3.89 -11.65
C SER A 35 4.10 -5.06 -11.00
N ALA A 36 4.60 -6.01 -11.79
CA ALA A 36 5.45 -7.10 -11.31
C ALA A 36 6.75 -6.59 -10.67
N ILE A 37 7.35 -5.52 -11.22
CA ILE A 37 8.49 -4.83 -10.59
C ILE A 37 8.08 -4.26 -9.22
N GLY A 38 6.88 -3.70 -9.08
CA GLY A 38 6.36 -3.24 -7.78
C GLY A 38 6.14 -4.38 -6.77
N ALA A 39 5.73 -5.56 -7.23
CA ALA A 39 5.60 -6.74 -6.40
C ALA A 39 6.99 -7.28 -5.95
N LEU A 40 7.95 -7.30 -6.87
CA LEU A 40 9.33 -7.68 -6.56
C LEU A 40 9.99 -6.68 -5.61
N ALA A 41 9.70 -5.39 -5.76
CA ALA A 41 10.12 -4.34 -4.85
C ALA A 41 9.70 -4.65 -3.41
N TYR A 42 8.43 -5.00 -3.20
CA TYR A 42 7.91 -5.40 -1.89
C TYR A 42 8.68 -6.58 -1.28
N LEU A 43 8.99 -7.61 -2.09
CA LEU A 43 9.74 -8.78 -1.62
C LEU A 43 11.16 -8.42 -1.16
N LEU A 44 11.87 -7.61 -1.95
CA LEU A 44 13.22 -7.16 -1.60
C LEU A 44 13.20 -6.26 -0.36
N THR A 45 12.24 -5.35 -0.26
CA THR A 45 12.14 -4.45 0.89
C THR A 45 11.74 -5.21 2.15
N GLN A 46 10.80 -6.15 2.05
CA GLN A 46 10.35 -6.95 3.19
C GLN A 46 11.48 -7.85 3.71
N THR A 47 12.23 -8.51 2.83
CA THR A 47 13.39 -9.34 3.24
C THR A 47 14.49 -8.49 3.88
N SER A 48 14.81 -7.33 3.28
CA SER A 48 15.78 -6.40 3.87
C SER A 48 15.33 -5.86 5.23
N LYS A 49 14.04 -5.51 5.38
CA LYS A 49 13.44 -5.06 6.64
C LYS A 49 13.60 -6.10 7.75
N MET A 50 13.31 -7.37 7.47
CA MET A 50 13.44 -8.44 8.47
C MET A 50 14.89 -8.63 8.94
N ILE A 51 15.86 -8.50 8.02
CA ILE A 51 17.29 -8.60 8.36
C ILE A 51 17.74 -7.41 9.21
N ILE A 52 17.33 -6.18 8.85
CA ILE A 52 17.70 -4.96 9.57
C ILE A 52 17.12 -4.95 10.99
N ILE A 53 15.84 -5.30 11.14
CA ILE A 53 15.17 -5.37 12.44
C ILE A 53 15.84 -6.46 13.29
N ALA A 54 16.13 -7.63 12.74
CA ALA A 54 16.79 -8.70 13.49
C ALA A 54 18.25 -8.38 13.87
N GLY A 55 18.99 -7.65 13.03
CA GLY A 55 20.43 -7.44 13.20
C GLY A 55 20.84 -6.16 13.95
N VAL A 56 20.11 -5.05 13.78
CA VAL A 56 20.54 -3.71 14.24
C VAL A 56 19.65 -3.17 15.34
N PHE A 57 18.35 -3.47 15.30
CA PHE A 57 17.36 -2.84 16.17
C PHE A 57 16.63 -3.89 17.01
N ASN A 58 17.15 -4.18 18.21
CA ASN A 58 16.38 -4.85 19.26
C ASN A 58 15.16 -4.03 19.76
N VAL A 59 14.80 -2.95 19.05
CA VAL A 59 13.71 -2.04 19.36
C VAL A 59 12.77 -2.05 18.16
N SER A 60 11.77 -2.93 18.19
CA SER A 60 10.67 -2.96 17.25
C SER A 60 9.73 -1.78 17.50
N THR A 61 10.11 -0.55 17.11
CA THR A 61 9.12 0.53 17.06
C THR A 61 8.36 0.44 15.74
N PRO A 62 7.01 0.51 15.77
CA PRO A 62 6.17 0.39 14.57
C PRO A 62 6.45 1.50 13.54
N LEU A 63 7.06 2.60 13.96
CA LEU A 63 7.42 3.71 13.09
C LEU A 63 8.56 3.34 12.13
N TRP A 64 9.57 2.61 12.60
CA TRP A 64 10.70 2.21 11.75
C TRP A 64 10.25 1.29 10.62
N GLU A 65 9.30 0.39 10.88
CA GLU A 65 8.75 -0.50 9.87
C GLU A 65 8.13 0.28 8.71
N HIS A 66 7.26 1.25 9.03
CA HIS A 66 6.60 2.09 8.02
C HIS A 66 7.58 3.00 7.27
N LEU A 67 8.63 3.50 7.92
CA LEU A 67 9.66 4.30 7.26
C LEU A 67 10.47 3.48 6.25
N ILE A 68 10.90 2.27 6.61
CA ILE A 68 11.66 1.38 5.72
C ILE A 68 10.82 1.05 4.48
N ASP A 69 9.53 0.75 4.65
CA ASP A 69 8.61 0.49 3.54
C ASP A 69 8.45 1.72 2.64
N CYS A 70 8.38 2.93 3.22
CA CYS A 70 8.32 4.18 2.47
C CYS A 70 9.58 4.44 1.63
N VAL A 71 10.76 4.22 2.20
CA VAL A 71 12.05 4.35 1.49
C VAL A 71 12.13 3.35 0.35
N GLY A 72 11.67 2.12 0.58
CA GLY A 72 11.55 1.09 -0.44
C GLY A 72 10.68 1.54 -1.62
N MET A 73 9.44 1.97 -1.33
CA MET A 73 8.52 2.48 -2.36
C MET A 73 9.12 3.66 -3.14
N TYR A 74 9.77 4.61 -2.45
CA TYR A 74 10.42 5.76 -3.08
C TYR A 74 11.53 5.33 -4.06
N TYR A 75 12.41 4.41 -3.64
CA TYR A 75 13.53 3.96 -4.46
C TYR A 75 13.06 3.32 -5.77
N PHE A 76 12.10 2.40 -5.70
CA PHE A 76 11.58 1.74 -6.90
C PHE A 76 10.80 2.69 -7.82
N LEU A 77 10.11 3.68 -7.25
CA LEU A 77 9.36 4.67 -8.01
C LEU A 77 10.27 5.60 -8.81
N VAL A 78 11.37 6.08 -8.20
CA VAL A 78 12.26 7.04 -8.85
C VAL A 78 13.27 6.35 -9.78
N TYR A 79 13.89 5.25 -9.35
CA TYR A 79 15.00 4.65 -10.07
C TYR A 79 14.58 3.65 -11.15
N HIS A 80 13.62 2.78 -10.87
CA HIS A 80 13.24 1.70 -11.81
C HIS A 80 12.22 2.14 -12.87
N GLN A 81 11.46 3.20 -12.64
CA GLN A 81 10.39 3.63 -13.54
C GLN A 81 10.63 5.01 -14.16
N LYS A 82 11.83 5.28 -14.69
CA LYS A 82 12.16 6.59 -15.28
C LYS A 82 11.31 6.95 -16.51
N ALA A 83 10.96 5.99 -17.37
CA ALA A 83 10.40 6.25 -18.71
C ALA A 83 8.86 6.16 -18.85
N SER A 84 8.11 5.88 -17.78
CA SER A 84 6.64 5.76 -17.86
C SER A 84 5.89 7.10 -17.75
N VAL A 85 4.61 7.09 -18.08
CA VAL A 85 3.67 8.19 -17.79
C VAL A 85 3.41 8.25 -16.27
N VAL A 86 3.29 9.45 -15.69
CA VAL A 86 3.21 9.68 -14.24
C VAL A 86 2.14 8.84 -13.51
N PRO A 87 0.85 8.90 -13.88
CA PRO A 87 -0.20 8.10 -13.23
C PRO A 87 0.08 6.60 -13.28
N VAL A 88 0.64 6.12 -14.40
CA VAL A 88 0.99 4.72 -14.59
C VAL A 88 2.08 4.28 -13.61
N LYS A 89 3.08 5.14 -13.34
CA LYS A 89 4.16 4.83 -12.37
C LYS A 89 3.61 4.59 -10.98
N ILE A 90 2.94 5.62 -10.47
CA ILE A 90 2.41 5.66 -9.10
C ILE A 90 1.51 4.45 -8.86
N LEU A 91 0.59 4.21 -9.80
CA LEU A 91 -0.42 3.18 -9.63
C LEU A 91 0.14 1.77 -9.85
N SER A 92 1.08 1.57 -10.78
CA SER A 92 1.70 0.25 -11.00
C SER A 92 2.50 -0.24 -9.79
N ILE A 93 3.26 0.65 -9.14
CA ILE A 93 4.02 0.32 -7.93
C ILE A 93 3.09 0.09 -6.76
N ALA A 94 2.13 0.98 -6.52
CA ALA A 94 1.18 0.82 -5.43
C ALA A 94 0.37 -0.48 -5.54
N LEU A 95 -0.12 -0.82 -6.74
CA LEU A 95 -0.82 -2.09 -6.97
C LEU A 95 0.09 -3.29 -6.81
N GLY A 96 1.27 -3.27 -7.41
CA GLY A 96 2.21 -4.39 -7.32
C GLY A 96 2.60 -4.68 -5.87
N TRP A 97 2.90 -3.61 -5.12
CA TRP A 97 3.25 -3.68 -3.70
C TRP A 97 2.11 -4.26 -2.87
N THR A 98 0.89 -3.76 -3.04
CA THR A 98 -0.29 -4.16 -2.25
C THR A 98 -0.76 -5.57 -2.56
N VAL A 99 -0.70 -5.98 -3.82
CA VAL A 99 -0.99 -7.37 -4.22
C VAL A 99 0.05 -8.31 -3.62
N ALA A 100 1.35 -7.97 -3.72
CA ALA A 100 2.39 -8.78 -3.10
C ALA A 100 2.22 -8.86 -1.57
N GLU A 101 2.00 -7.72 -0.91
CA GLU A 101 1.71 -7.66 0.52
C GLU A 101 0.54 -8.57 0.88
N SER A 102 -0.57 -8.48 0.17
CA SER A 102 -1.77 -9.29 0.43
C SER A 102 -1.53 -10.78 0.21
N VAL A 103 -0.78 -11.16 -0.83
CA VAL A 103 -0.39 -12.56 -1.06
C VAL A 103 0.47 -13.06 0.09
N PHE A 104 1.55 -12.38 0.45
CA PHE A 104 2.47 -12.91 1.46
C PHE A 104 1.93 -12.86 2.89
N THR A 105 1.08 -11.88 3.22
CA THR A 105 0.55 -11.71 4.59
C THR A 105 -0.76 -12.46 4.82
N ARG A 106 -1.64 -12.53 3.81
CA ARG A 106 -3.03 -12.98 4.00
C ARG A 106 -3.34 -14.28 3.28
N PHE A 107 -2.61 -14.67 2.23
CA PHE A 107 -2.91 -15.90 1.48
C PHE A 107 -2.88 -17.15 2.37
N ILE A 108 -1.88 -17.27 3.24
CA ILE A 108 -1.75 -18.39 4.17
C ILE A 108 -2.94 -18.42 5.15
N ASN A 109 -3.28 -17.27 5.73
CA ASN A 109 -4.42 -17.16 6.65
C ASN A 109 -5.75 -17.49 5.96
N LEU A 110 -5.96 -17.00 4.73
CA LEU A 110 -7.15 -17.33 3.93
C LEU A 110 -7.21 -18.82 3.57
N TYR A 111 -6.08 -19.43 3.25
CA TYR A 111 -6.00 -20.86 2.93
C TYR A 111 -6.27 -21.75 4.14
N LEU A 112 -5.72 -21.41 5.30
CA LEU A 112 -5.93 -22.17 6.54
C LEU A 112 -7.37 -22.01 7.05
N ASN A 113 -7.94 -20.80 6.97
CA ASN A 113 -9.34 -20.54 7.31
C ASN A 113 -10.33 -21.19 6.34
N ALA A 114 -9.90 -21.54 5.12
CA ALA A 114 -10.73 -22.34 4.21
C ALA A 114 -10.82 -23.81 4.63
N ARG A 115 -9.88 -24.30 5.46
CA ARG A 115 -9.91 -25.69 5.96
C ARG A 115 -10.68 -25.84 7.27
N SER A 116 -10.92 -24.76 8.02
CA SER A 116 -11.71 -24.81 9.24
C SER A 116 -13.19 -25.05 8.92
N LEU A 117 -13.86 -25.80 9.80
CA LEU A 117 -15.28 -26.17 9.64
C LEU A 117 -16.23 -25.01 9.98
N GLN A 118 -15.72 -23.95 10.63
CA GLN A 118 -16.47 -22.80 11.13
C GLN A 118 -15.94 -21.50 10.51
N PHE A 119 -16.84 -20.58 10.22
CA PHE A 119 -16.53 -19.31 9.59
C PHE A 119 -16.06 -18.28 10.63
N ASP A 120 -14.82 -17.80 10.45
CA ASP A 120 -14.25 -16.78 11.32
C ASP A 120 -14.33 -15.37 10.68
N TRP A 121 -14.89 -14.42 11.42
CA TRP A 121 -14.96 -13.01 11.05
C TRP A 121 -13.58 -12.35 10.85
N THR A 122 -12.53 -12.95 11.41
CA THR A 122 -11.14 -12.49 11.29
C THR A 122 -10.67 -12.48 9.84
N SER A 123 -11.07 -13.48 9.05
CA SER A 123 -10.74 -13.59 7.63
C SER A 123 -11.36 -12.44 6.81
N LEU A 124 -12.60 -12.08 7.14
CA LEU A 124 -13.34 -10.99 6.48
C LEU A 124 -12.75 -9.63 6.86
N ILE A 125 -12.44 -9.41 8.14
CA ILE A 125 -11.78 -8.18 8.60
C ILE A 125 -10.40 -8.02 7.94
N SER A 126 -9.62 -9.09 7.84
CA SER A 126 -8.31 -9.07 7.19
C SER A 126 -8.38 -8.75 5.69
N ALA A 127 -9.42 -9.23 5.00
CA ALA A 127 -9.69 -8.91 3.60
C ALA A 127 -10.05 -7.42 3.41
N ILE A 128 -10.86 -6.85 4.32
CA ILE A 128 -11.17 -5.41 4.31
C ILE A 128 -9.89 -4.59 4.56
N GLU A 129 -9.03 -5.04 5.47
CA GLU A 129 -7.76 -4.38 5.78
C GLU A 129 -6.81 -4.32 4.58
N ALA A 130 -6.82 -5.34 3.71
CA ALA A 130 -6.04 -5.32 2.46
C ALA A 130 -6.50 -4.19 1.51
N ASN A 131 -7.80 -3.93 1.44
CA ASN A 131 -8.33 -2.85 0.61
C ASN A 131 -7.99 -1.46 1.19
N ILE A 132 -7.90 -1.36 2.51
CA ILE A 132 -7.46 -0.15 3.19
C ILE A 132 -5.97 0.10 2.91
N SER A 133 -5.12 -0.94 2.99
CA SER A 133 -3.69 -0.80 2.65
C SER A 133 -3.46 -0.47 1.17
N LEU A 134 -4.33 -0.94 0.27
CA LEU A 134 -4.32 -0.53 -1.14
C LEU A 134 -4.43 1.00 -1.30
N ILE A 135 -5.47 1.60 -0.71
CA ILE A 135 -5.68 3.05 -0.80
C ILE A 135 -4.53 3.81 -0.14
N GLN A 136 -4.04 3.31 1.01
CA GLN A 136 -2.92 3.88 1.73
C GLN A 136 -1.67 3.98 0.85
N ASN A 137 -1.29 2.87 0.21
CA ASN A 137 -0.08 2.79 -0.60
C ASN A 137 -0.19 3.64 -1.88
N ILE A 138 -1.39 3.80 -2.45
CA ILE A 138 -1.63 4.74 -3.56
C ILE A 138 -1.36 6.18 -3.12
N CYS A 139 -1.92 6.61 -1.98
CA CYS A 139 -1.71 7.95 -1.45
C CYS A 139 -0.23 8.22 -1.12
N ILE A 140 0.46 7.26 -0.50
CA ILE A 140 1.89 7.37 -0.18
C ILE A 140 2.72 7.50 -1.47
N CYS A 141 2.51 6.61 -2.45
CA CYS A 141 3.23 6.66 -3.72
C CYS A 141 3.02 7.99 -4.46
N ALA A 142 1.78 8.53 -4.42
CA ALA A 142 1.49 9.82 -5.01
C ALA A 142 2.29 10.94 -4.34
N LEU A 143 2.21 11.06 -3.01
CA LEU A 143 2.94 12.09 -2.27
C LEU A 143 4.45 12.00 -2.45
N LEU A 144 5.03 10.79 -2.43
CA LEU A 144 6.46 10.57 -2.67
C LEU A 144 6.90 11.04 -4.05
N TRP A 145 6.09 10.81 -5.09
CA TRP A 145 6.39 11.28 -6.43
C TRP A 145 6.34 12.80 -6.55
N TYR A 146 5.30 13.44 -6.00
CA TYR A 146 5.19 14.90 -6.01
C TYR A 146 6.29 15.56 -5.18
N TRP A 147 6.69 14.95 -4.07
CA TRP A 147 7.86 15.37 -3.30
C TRP A 147 9.14 15.34 -4.13
N ASN A 148 9.41 14.26 -4.86
CA ASN A 148 10.59 14.16 -5.73
C ASN A 148 10.64 15.25 -6.82
N ARG A 149 9.49 15.76 -7.27
CA ARG A 149 9.41 16.77 -8.34
C ARG A 149 9.48 18.20 -7.84
N LYS A 150 8.74 18.53 -6.77
CA LYS A 150 8.60 19.91 -6.28
C LYS A 150 9.47 20.20 -5.05
N SER A 151 10.07 19.19 -4.44
CA SER A 151 10.89 19.28 -3.20
C SER A 151 10.20 20.02 -2.04
N ASN A 152 8.87 20.10 -2.05
CA ASN A 152 8.12 20.76 -0.99
C ASN A 152 8.06 19.86 0.24
N LYS A 153 8.48 20.39 1.39
CA LYS A 153 8.52 19.66 2.67
C LYS A 153 7.12 19.25 3.15
N LEU A 154 6.07 19.95 2.73
CA LEU A 154 4.68 19.67 3.12
C LEU A 154 4.26 18.22 2.84
N TYR A 155 4.70 17.63 1.72
CA TYR A 155 4.34 16.24 1.40
C TYR A 155 4.96 15.24 2.38
N LEU A 156 6.24 15.43 2.73
CA LEU A 156 6.93 14.59 3.71
C LEU A 156 6.34 14.75 5.12
N VAL A 157 6.00 15.98 5.50
CA VAL A 157 5.36 16.25 6.79
C VAL A 157 4.02 15.51 6.88
N ASN A 158 3.23 15.47 5.81
CA ASN A 158 1.97 14.74 5.79
C ASN A 158 2.16 13.21 5.93
N ILE A 159 3.15 12.64 5.23
CA ILE A 159 3.49 11.21 5.39
C ILE A 159 3.97 10.91 6.81
N GLY A 160 4.88 11.73 7.34
CA GLY A 160 5.44 11.56 8.68
C GLY A 160 4.38 11.69 9.78
N ALA A 161 3.50 12.68 9.67
CA ALA A 161 2.37 12.86 10.60
C ALA A 161 1.42 11.67 10.58
N TYR A 162 1.12 11.13 9.40
CA TYR A 162 0.29 9.94 9.26
C TYR A 162 0.91 8.70 9.92
N PHE A 163 2.21 8.47 9.71
CA PHE A 163 2.90 7.34 10.36
C PHE A 163 3.02 7.51 11.87
N LEU A 164 3.34 8.70 12.35
CA LEU A 164 3.32 8.99 13.79
C LEU A 164 1.95 8.70 14.40
N PHE A 165 0.88 9.13 13.71
CA PHE A 165 -0.48 8.89 14.17
C PHE A 165 -0.82 7.40 14.24
N ILE A 166 -0.45 6.61 13.22
CA ILE A 166 -0.67 5.15 13.21
C ILE A 166 0.16 4.45 14.28
N SER A 167 1.44 4.79 14.39
CA SER A 167 2.38 4.15 15.31
C SER A 167 2.08 4.45 16.78
N PHE A 168 1.58 5.65 17.10
CA PHE A 168 1.33 6.06 18.48
C PHE A 168 0.08 5.40 19.08
N LEU A 169 -0.93 5.13 18.25
CA LEU A 169 -2.27 4.84 18.75
C LEU A 169 -2.68 3.36 18.76
N GLN A 170 -1.81 2.41 18.34
CA GLN A 170 -2.13 0.95 18.27
C GLN A 170 -3.59 0.70 17.86
N LEU A 171 -4.01 1.33 16.76
CA LEU A 171 -5.41 1.59 16.50
C LEU A 171 -6.21 0.34 16.14
N ASN A 172 -7.39 0.23 16.73
CA ASN A 172 -8.46 -0.62 16.20
C ASN A 172 -8.72 -0.28 14.71
N ILE A 173 -9.15 -1.27 13.92
CA ILE A 173 -9.40 -1.16 12.48
C ILE A 173 -10.23 0.08 12.10
N LEU A 174 -11.19 0.45 12.95
CA LEU A 174 -12.13 1.55 12.74
C LEU A 174 -11.43 2.92 12.76
N HIS A 175 -10.48 3.11 13.67
CA HIS A 175 -9.69 4.33 13.73
C HIS A 175 -8.64 4.38 12.60
N ARG A 176 -8.13 3.23 12.15
CA ARG A 176 -7.26 3.15 10.97
C ARG A 176 -7.99 3.62 9.70
N ILE A 177 -9.25 3.22 9.53
CA ILE A 177 -10.11 3.70 8.43
C ILE A 177 -10.31 5.22 8.52
N GLY A 178 -10.65 5.73 9.71
CA GLY A 178 -10.83 7.18 9.93
C GLY A 178 -9.57 7.98 9.61
N ALA A 179 -8.42 7.53 10.10
CA ALA A 179 -7.13 8.15 9.82
C ALA A 179 -6.80 8.17 8.33
N LEU A 180 -7.08 7.07 7.62
CA LEU A 180 -6.86 6.96 6.18
C LEU A 180 -7.77 7.88 5.38
N LEU A 181 -9.05 8.01 5.77
CA LEU A 181 -9.97 8.94 5.12
C LEU A 181 -9.46 10.38 5.25
N VAL A 182 -9.06 10.79 6.46
CA VAL A 182 -8.47 12.11 6.72
C VAL A 182 -7.20 12.30 5.90
N PHE A 183 -6.30 11.31 5.90
CA PHE A 183 -5.07 11.35 5.11
C PHE A 183 -5.36 11.51 3.61
N SER A 184 -6.29 10.75 3.06
CA SER A 184 -6.68 10.83 1.65
C SER A 184 -7.27 12.19 1.28
N LEU A 185 -8.11 12.77 2.14
CA LEU A 185 -8.67 14.11 1.95
C LEU A 185 -7.57 15.17 1.97
N ILE A 186 -6.66 15.11 2.94
CA ILE A 186 -5.51 16.01 3.04
C ILE A 186 -4.63 15.88 1.80
N THR A 187 -4.33 14.65 1.33
CA THR A 187 -3.54 14.47 0.10
C THR A 187 -4.22 15.15 -1.10
N LYS A 188 -5.54 15.01 -1.24
CA LYS A 188 -6.31 15.62 -2.32
C LYS A 188 -6.29 17.15 -2.24
N ILE A 189 -6.41 17.72 -1.04
CA ILE A 189 -6.38 19.17 -0.82
C ILE A 189 -4.99 19.72 -1.18
N ILE A 190 -3.92 19.08 -0.69
CA ILE A 190 -2.55 19.50 -0.99
C ILE A 190 -2.30 19.47 -2.50
N LEU A 191 -2.67 18.38 -3.18
CA LEU A 191 -2.50 18.25 -4.63
C LEU A 191 -3.32 19.27 -5.42
N ARG A 192 -4.54 19.61 -4.96
CA ARG A 192 -5.38 20.65 -5.57
C ARG A 192 -4.78 22.05 -5.40
N TYR A 193 -4.27 22.38 -4.21
CA TYR A 193 -3.63 23.66 -3.94
C TYR A 193 -2.42 23.87 -4.87
N ASP A 194 -1.65 22.80 -5.06
CA ASP A 194 -0.50 22.80 -5.96
C ASP A 194 -0.82 22.93 -7.45
N LEU A 195 -2.01 22.50 -7.88
CA LEU A 195 -2.52 22.72 -9.23
C LEU A 195 -2.95 24.17 -9.43
N HIS A 196 -3.55 24.79 -8.43
CA HIS A 196 -3.99 26.19 -8.51
C HIS A 196 -2.83 27.18 -8.54
N ASN A 197 -1.71 26.91 -7.87
CA ASN A 197 -0.52 27.77 -7.92
C ASN A 197 0.33 27.64 -9.19
N LEU A 198 -0.07 26.78 -10.14
CA LEU A 198 0.60 26.62 -11.44
C LEU A 198 -0.09 27.38 -12.59
N TYR A 199 -1.28 27.94 -12.34
CA TYR A 199 -2.02 28.83 -13.26
C TYR A 199 -2.02 30.25 -12.70
#